data_AF-A0A8C8B2Z2-F1
#
_entry.id   AF-A0A8C8B2Z2-F1
#
_cell.length_a   1.000
_cell.length_b   1.000
_cell.length_c   1.000
_cell.angle_alpha   90.00
_cell.angle_beta   90.00
_cell.angle_gamma   90.00
#
_symmetry.space_group_name_H-M   'P 1'
#
loop_
_entity.id
_entity.type
_entity.pdbx_description
1 polymer ?
#
loop_
_entity_poly.entity_id
_entity_poly.type
_entity_poly.pdbx_seq_one_letter_code
_entity_poly.pdbx_strand_id
1 'polypeptide(L)'
;MARNHQVQKAKLAEQAERYEDMADFMKAVVEHGDELSNEERNLLSVAYKNVVGCQRSAWRVISSIEHKTEEGDDKAQLVNEYREKVERELNSVCKNVLALLDKYLIKKASDPESKVFYLKMKGDYFRYLAEVATGDERKKTIDNAQEAYQEAMDISKKEMQPTNPIRLGTGERPGPPGSAAPVRLLLILPPPSPTTGSRGAQ
;
A
#
# COMPACT_ATOMS: atom_id res chain seq x y z
N MET A 1 -16.78 -19.38 -6.62
CA MET A 1 -16.69 -18.87 -8.01
C MET A 1 -15.30 -19.17 -8.54
N ALA A 2 -15.14 -19.56 -9.81
CA ALA A 2 -13.83 -19.87 -10.36
C ALA A 2 -12.88 -18.67 -10.21
N ARG A 3 -11.66 -18.88 -9.72
CA ARG A 3 -10.60 -17.87 -9.55
C ARG A 3 -10.48 -16.94 -10.77
N ASN A 4 -10.53 -17.51 -11.97
CA ASN A 4 -10.50 -16.77 -13.23
C ASN A 4 -11.63 -15.73 -13.37
N HIS A 5 -12.84 -16.01 -12.87
CA HIS A 5 -13.95 -15.05 -12.92
C HIS A 5 -13.67 -13.84 -12.01
N GLN A 6 -13.03 -14.04 -10.86
CA GLN A 6 -12.68 -12.94 -9.97
C GLN A 6 -11.57 -12.07 -10.57
N VAL A 7 -10.56 -12.68 -11.19
CA VAL A 7 -9.51 -11.93 -11.91
C VAL A 7 -10.09 -11.11 -13.06
N GLN A 8 -11.01 -11.68 -13.85
CA GLN A 8 -11.68 -10.94 -14.93
C GLN A 8 -12.51 -9.76 -14.40
N LYS A 9 -13.25 -9.97 -13.30
CA LYS A 9 -14.00 -8.89 -12.65
C LYS A 9 -13.08 -7.80 -12.09
N ALA A 10 -11.93 -8.16 -11.54
CA ALA A 10 -10.93 -7.20 -11.07
C ALA A 10 -10.39 -6.32 -12.22
N LYS A 11 -10.11 -6.91 -13.39
CA LYS A 11 -9.70 -6.14 -14.58
C LYS A 11 -10.80 -5.20 -15.09
N LEU A 12 -12.06 -5.63 -15.06
CA LEU A 12 -13.19 -4.76 -15.41
C LEU A 12 -13.35 -3.62 -14.39
N ALA A 13 -13.18 -3.91 -13.10
CA ALA A 13 -13.25 -2.91 -12.04
C ALA A 13 -12.11 -1.89 -12.15
N GLU A 14 -10.90 -2.31 -12.53
CA GLU A 14 -9.78 -1.42 -12.83
C GLU A 14 -10.12 -0.44 -13.96
N GLN A 15 -10.67 -0.94 -15.07
CA GLN A 15 -11.09 -0.10 -16.21
C GLN A 15 -12.22 0.88 -15.86
N ALA A 16 -13.06 0.51 -14.89
CA ALA A 16 -14.14 1.34 -14.38
C ALA A 16 -13.72 2.23 -13.20
N GLU A 17 -12.43 2.22 -12.82
CA GLU A 17 -11.88 2.93 -11.66
C GLU A 17 -12.58 2.60 -10.32
N ARG A 18 -13.23 1.43 -10.23
CA ARG A 18 -13.89 0.92 -9.03
C ARG A 18 -12.93 0.09 -8.18
N TYR A 19 -11.96 0.77 -7.57
CA TYR A 19 -10.87 0.11 -6.84
C TYR A 19 -11.32 -0.65 -5.58
N GLU A 20 -12.43 -0.27 -4.96
CA GLU A 20 -13.03 -1.00 -3.83
C GLU A 20 -13.53 -2.39 -4.27
N ASP A 21 -14.34 -2.44 -5.33
CA ASP A 21 -14.78 -3.70 -5.95
C ASP A 21 -13.57 -4.54 -6.41
N MET A 22 -12.58 -3.89 -7.02
CA MET A 22 -11.34 -4.55 -7.45
C MET A 22 -10.62 -5.21 -6.26
N ALA A 23 -10.54 -4.53 -5.11
CA ALA A 23 -9.93 -5.06 -3.90
C ALA A 23 -10.70 -6.27 -3.35
N ASP A 24 -12.04 -6.24 -3.39
CA ASP A 24 -12.88 -7.35 -2.96
C ASP A 24 -12.74 -8.58 -3.87
N PHE A 25 -12.70 -8.38 -5.20
CA PHE A 25 -12.46 -9.48 -6.14
C PHE A 25 -11.07 -10.09 -5.94
N MET A 26 -10.04 -9.25 -5.79
CA MET A 26 -8.68 -9.72 -5.56
C MET A 26 -8.50 -10.39 -4.19
N LYS A 27 -9.21 -9.93 -3.16
CA LYS A 27 -9.28 -10.60 -1.86
C LYS A 27 -9.81 -12.03 -2.00
N ALA A 28 -10.90 -12.23 -2.76
CA ALA A 28 -11.44 -13.56 -3.02
C ALA A 28 -10.46 -14.48 -3.78
N VAL A 29 -9.61 -13.91 -4.66
CA VAL A 29 -8.54 -14.66 -5.34
C VAL A 29 -7.48 -15.12 -4.32
N VAL A 30 -7.06 -14.25 -3.40
CA VAL A 30 -6.08 -14.58 -2.36
C VAL A 30 -6.62 -15.65 -1.40
N GLU A 31 -7.88 -15.53 -0.99
CA GLU A 31 -8.53 -16.47 -0.07
C GLU A 31 -8.76 -17.86 -0.70
N HIS A 32 -8.75 -17.98 -2.03
CA HIS A 32 -8.76 -19.27 -2.71
C HIS A 32 -7.52 -20.10 -2.39
N GLY A 33 -6.42 -19.44 -2.04
CA GLY A 33 -5.25 -20.07 -1.44
C GLY A 33 -4.20 -20.58 -2.44
N ASP A 34 -4.30 -20.24 -3.71
CA ASP A 34 -3.20 -20.48 -4.65
C ASP A 34 -2.15 -19.38 -4.58
N GLU A 35 -0.92 -19.68 -5.05
CA GLU A 35 0.09 -18.64 -5.25
C GLU A 35 -0.36 -17.68 -6.37
N LEU A 36 -0.20 -16.38 -6.12
CA LEU A 36 -0.53 -15.35 -7.11
C LEU A 36 0.54 -15.29 -8.19
N SER A 37 0.09 -15.29 -9.43
CA SER A 37 0.93 -14.92 -10.58
C SER A 37 1.35 -13.45 -10.51
N ASN A 38 2.36 -13.07 -11.30
CA ASN A 38 2.82 -11.69 -11.38
C ASN A 38 1.70 -10.71 -11.78
N GLU A 39 0.81 -11.12 -12.68
CA GLU A 39 -0.34 -10.30 -13.08
C GLU A 39 -1.32 -10.09 -11.92
N GLU A 40 -1.71 -11.17 -11.22
CA GLU A 40 -2.63 -11.08 -10.08
C GLU A 40 -2.03 -10.28 -8.92
N ARG A 41 -0.72 -10.44 -8.68
CA ARG A 41 -0.01 -9.65 -7.67
C ARG A 41 -0.05 -8.16 -8.00
N ASN A 42 0.18 -7.81 -9.28
CA ASN A 42 0.09 -6.42 -9.72
C ASN A 42 -1.33 -5.87 -9.54
N LEU A 43 -2.37 -6.62 -9.95
CA LEU A 43 -3.77 -6.24 -9.75
C LEU A 43 -4.10 -6.01 -8.27
N LEU A 44 -3.65 -6.90 -7.39
CA LEU A 44 -3.84 -6.76 -5.94
C LEU A 44 -3.20 -5.47 -5.42
N SER A 45 -1.97 -5.17 -5.85
CA SER A 45 -1.26 -3.97 -5.43
C SER A 45 -1.89 -2.69 -5.97
N VAL A 46 -2.33 -2.68 -7.23
CA VAL A 46 -3.03 -1.53 -7.82
C VAL A 46 -4.35 -1.27 -7.09
N ALA A 47 -5.14 -2.31 -6.81
CA ALA A 47 -6.41 -2.19 -6.11
C ALA A 47 -6.24 -1.51 -4.74
N TYR A 48 -5.48 -2.13 -3.85
CA TYR A 48 -5.36 -1.63 -2.48
C TYR A 48 -4.59 -0.32 -2.37
N LYS A 49 -3.61 -0.07 -3.26
CA LYS A 49 -2.90 1.22 -3.30
C LYS A 49 -3.84 2.37 -3.62
N ASN A 50 -4.77 2.19 -4.56
CA ASN A 50 -5.74 3.22 -4.90
C ASN A 50 -6.75 3.42 -3.78
N VAL A 51 -7.31 2.33 -3.21
CA VAL A 51 -8.26 2.41 -2.09
C VAL A 51 -7.64 3.17 -0.90
N VAL A 52 -6.45 2.78 -0.44
CA VAL A 52 -5.77 3.47 0.67
C VAL A 52 -5.29 4.86 0.28
N GLY A 53 -4.91 5.08 -0.98
CA GLY A 53 -4.55 6.40 -1.51
C GLY A 53 -5.69 7.41 -1.37
N CYS A 54 -6.90 7.02 -1.78
CA CYS A 54 -8.11 7.84 -1.62
C CYS A 54 -8.40 8.14 -0.14
N GLN A 55 -8.38 7.13 0.72
CA GLN A 55 -8.67 7.29 2.15
C GLN A 55 -7.62 8.16 2.87
N ARG A 56 -6.33 8.00 2.55
CA ARG A 56 -5.27 8.87 3.10
C ARG A 56 -5.41 10.32 2.64
N SER A 57 -5.79 10.54 1.39
CA SER A 57 -6.04 11.88 0.88
C SER A 57 -7.21 12.54 1.63
N ALA A 58 -8.33 11.81 1.78
CA ALA A 58 -9.49 12.27 2.54
C ALA A 58 -9.12 12.58 4.00
N TRP A 59 -8.40 11.69 4.67
CA TRP A 59 -7.96 11.89 6.05
C TRP A 59 -7.09 13.13 6.23
N ARG A 60 -6.13 13.37 5.32
CA ARG A 60 -5.27 14.58 5.37
C ARG A 60 -6.08 15.86 5.22
N VAL A 61 -7.07 15.88 4.32
CA VAL A 61 -7.93 17.04 4.12
C VAL A 61 -8.75 17.31 5.38
N ILE A 62 -9.37 16.28 5.95
CA ILE A 62 -10.20 16.40 7.16
C ILE A 62 -9.35 16.83 8.36
N SER A 63 -8.18 16.23 8.55
CA SER A 63 -7.24 16.63 9.61
C SER A 63 -6.77 18.08 9.44
N SER A 64 -6.57 18.56 8.20
CA SER A 64 -6.27 19.97 7.96
C SER A 64 -7.45 20.90 8.27
N ILE A 65 -8.70 20.45 8.11
CA ILE A 65 -9.90 21.23 8.46
C ILE A 65 -10.05 21.27 9.97
N GLU A 66 -9.85 20.13 10.65
CA GLU A 66 -9.87 20.04 12.12
C GLU A 66 -8.89 21.04 12.74
N HIS A 67 -7.64 21.08 12.26
CA HIS A 67 -6.63 22.00 12.79
C HIS A 67 -6.94 23.49 12.56
N LYS A 68 -7.81 23.82 11.60
CA LYS A 68 -8.27 25.19 11.30
C LYS A 68 -9.55 25.56 12.03
N THR A 69 -10.24 24.60 12.64
CA THR A 69 -11.51 24.81 13.33
C THR A 69 -11.21 25.08 14.80
N GLU A 70 -11.70 26.20 15.33
CA GLU A 70 -11.47 26.56 16.74
C GLU A 70 -12.26 25.66 17.69
N GLU A 71 -11.66 25.34 18.84
CA GLU A 71 -12.29 24.54 19.88
C GLU A 71 -13.51 25.29 20.46
N GLY A 72 -14.72 24.73 20.29
CA GLY A 72 -15.97 25.29 20.83
C GLY A 72 -17.05 25.60 19.79
N ASP A 73 -16.77 25.47 18.49
CA ASP A 73 -17.80 25.49 17.43
C ASP A 73 -18.47 24.10 17.34
N ASP A 74 -19.80 24.04 17.14
CA ASP A 74 -20.52 22.78 16.86
C ASP A 74 -19.92 22.05 15.65
N LYS A 75 -19.29 22.81 14.73
CA LYS A 75 -18.54 22.27 13.59
C LYS A 75 -17.31 21.46 14.01
N ALA A 76 -16.66 21.76 15.13
CA ALA A 76 -15.48 21.03 15.59
C ALA A 76 -15.84 19.57 15.94
N GLN A 77 -17.00 19.36 16.57
CA GLN A 77 -17.50 18.01 16.88
C GLN A 77 -17.80 17.24 15.60
N LEU A 78 -18.50 17.84 14.64
CA LEU A 78 -18.83 17.20 13.35
C LEU A 78 -17.57 16.81 12.56
N VAL A 79 -16.55 17.68 12.55
CA VAL A 79 -15.28 17.41 11.86
C VAL A 79 -14.54 16.26 12.55
N ASN A 80 -14.52 16.23 13.89
CA ASN A 80 -13.87 15.17 14.65
C ASN A 80 -14.54 13.80 14.42
N GLU A 81 -15.88 13.73 14.51
CA GLU A 81 -16.64 12.49 14.23
C GLU A 81 -16.37 11.96 12.82
N TYR A 82 -16.31 12.86 11.84
CA TYR A 82 -16.03 12.49 10.46
C TYR A 82 -14.58 12.04 10.27
N ARG A 83 -13.62 12.68 10.96
CA ARG A 83 -12.21 12.25 10.98
C ARG A 83 -12.09 10.83 11.52
N GLU A 84 -12.71 10.54 12.65
CA GLU A 84 -12.71 9.19 13.24
C GLU A 84 -13.33 8.15 12.31
N LYS A 85 -14.40 8.50 11.58
CA LYS A 85 -14.99 7.60 10.59
C LYS A 85 -13.98 7.23 9.50
N VAL A 86 -13.28 8.22 8.93
CA VAL A 86 -12.26 7.97 7.91
C VAL A 86 -11.06 7.19 8.49
N GLU A 87 -10.67 7.46 9.73
CA GLU A 87 -9.63 6.69 10.43
C GLU A 87 -10.03 5.22 10.60
N ARG A 88 -11.30 4.94 10.96
CA ARG A 88 -11.81 3.57 11.08
C ARG A 88 -11.79 2.84 9.73
N GLU A 89 -12.19 3.50 8.66
CA GLU A 89 -12.15 2.95 7.30
C GLU A 89 -10.71 2.63 6.86
N LEU A 90 -9.77 3.57 7.06
CA LEU A 90 -8.35 3.39 6.76
C LEU A 90 -7.73 2.25 7.57
N ASN A 91 -8.00 2.22 8.87
CA ASN A 91 -7.56 1.14 9.74
C ASN A 91 -8.10 -0.21 9.29
N SER A 92 -9.38 -0.29 8.91
CA SER A 92 -10.01 -1.51 8.43
C SER A 92 -9.35 -2.03 7.15
N VAL A 93 -9.15 -1.16 6.15
CA VAL A 93 -8.50 -1.57 4.89
C VAL A 93 -7.06 -2.03 5.14
N CYS A 94 -6.30 -1.29 5.95
CA CYS A 94 -4.91 -1.64 6.25
C CYS A 94 -4.83 -2.97 7.01
N LYS A 95 -5.67 -3.20 8.03
CA LYS A 95 -5.74 -4.47 8.77
C LYS A 95 -6.17 -5.64 7.88
N ASN A 96 -7.10 -5.43 6.96
CA ASN A 96 -7.50 -6.45 5.99
C ASN A 96 -6.33 -6.88 5.11
N VAL A 97 -5.56 -5.92 4.57
CA VAL A 97 -4.40 -6.24 3.73
C VAL A 97 -3.30 -6.95 4.53
N LEU A 98 -2.99 -6.47 5.74
CA LEU A 98 -2.02 -7.12 6.62
C LEU A 98 -2.42 -8.57 6.93
N ALA A 99 -3.69 -8.82 7.19
CA ALA A 99 -4.20 -10.17 7.42
C ALA A 99 -4.05 -11.07 6.18
N LEU A 100 -4.29 -10.54 4.97
CA LEU A 100 -4.08 -11.29 3.72
C LEU A 100 -2.60 -11.62 3.49
N LEU A 101 -1.71 -10.65 3.77
CA LEU A 101 -0.26 -10.82 3.66
C LEU A 101 0.24 -11.92 4.61
N ASP A 102 -0.11 -11.86 5.89
CA ASP A 102 0.38 -12.80 6.89
C ASP A 102 -0.25 -14.19 6.80
N LYS A 103 -1.53 -14.29 6.42
CA LYS A 103 -2.22 -15.60 6.36
C LYS A 103 -1.95 -16.35 5.06
N TYR A 104 -1.88 -15.65 3.94
CA TYR A 104 -1.85 -16.30 2.62
C TYR A 104 -0.57 -15.99 1.85
N LEU A 105 -0.23 -14.71 1.65
CA LEU A 105 0.77 -14.33 0.65
C LEU A 105 2.20 -14.60 1.09
N ILE A 106 2.61 -14.16 2.29
CA ILE A 106 3.98 -14.34 2.80
C ILE A 106 4.29 -15.82 3.04
N LYS A 107 3.32 -16.56 3.59
CA LYS A 107 3.47 -18.00 3.89
C LYS A 107 3.56 -18.87 2.63
N LYS A 108 2.91 -18.46 1.54
CA LYS A 108 2.86 -19.24 0.29
C LYS A 108 3.87 -18.78 -0.75
N ALA A 109 4.45 -17.60 -0.59
CA ALA A 109 5.48 -17.12 -1.49
C ALA A 109 6.66 -18.10 -1.50
N SER A 110 6.86 -18.77 -2.63
CA SER A 110 7.97 -19.70 -2.82
C SER A 110 9.26 -18.95 -3.19
N ASP A 111 9.09 -17.90 -4.00
CA ASP A 111 10.15 -17.12 -4.59
C ASP A 111 10.60 -15.92 -3.71
N PRO A 112 11.92 -15.66 -3.57
CA PRO A 112 12.43 -14.56 -2.76
C PRO A 112 11.99 -13.17 -3.25
N GLU A 113 11.80 -12.97 -4.55
CA GLU A 113 11.29 -11.71 -5.13
C GLU A 113 9.86 -11.42 -4.66
N SER A 114 9.05 -12.47 -4.67
CA SER A 114 7.68 -12.46 -4.18
C SER A 114 7.61 -12.20 -2.67
N LYS A 115 8.48 -12.82 -1.87
CA LYS A 115 8.57 -12.58 -0.42
C LYS A 115 8.93 -11.13 -0.10
N VAL A 116 9.98 -10.59 -0.71
CA VAL A 116 10.41 -9.20 -0.49
C VAL A 116 9.32 -8.22 -0.92
N PHE A 117 8.62 -8.50 -2.01
CA PHE A 117 7.48 -7.70 -2.45
C PHE A 117 6.38 -7.64 -1.38
N TYR A 118 5.97 -8.78 -0.83
CA TYR A 118 4.92 -8.84 0.19
C TYR A 118 5.36 -8.24 1.53
N LEU A 119 6.62 -8.44 1.94
CA LEU A 119 7.16 -7.84 3.16
C LEU A 119 7.28 -6.32 3.06
N LYS A 120 7.73 -5.80 1.90
CA LYS A 120 7.71 -4.37 1.62
C LYS A 120 6.29 -3.82 1.69
N MET A 121 5.34 -4.53 1.08
CA MET A 121 3.93 -4.18 1.12
C MET A 121 3.42 -4.14 2.58
N LYS A 122 3.75 -5.13 3.40
CA LYS A 122 3.44 -5.18 4.84
C LYS A 122 3.97 -3.95 5.59
N GLY A 123 5.23 -3.58 5.36
CA GLY A 123 5.83 -2.36 5.90
C GLY A 123 5.09 -1.08 5.47
N ASP A 124 4.68 -0.99 4.21
CA ASP A 124 3.91 0.16 3.70
C ASP A 124 2.55 0.32 4.41
N TYR A 125 1.82 -0.78 4.67
CA TYR A 125 0.54 -0.71 5.39
C TYR A 125 0.69 -0.40 6.87
N PHE A 126 1.71 -0.94 7.56
CA PHE A 126 2.01 -0.50 8.92
C PHE A 126 2.39 0.97 8.96
N ARG A 127 3.18 1.47 8.00
CA ARG A 127 3.48 2.90 7.90
C ARG A 127 2.20 3.74 7.75
N TYR A 128 1.22 3.31 6.95
CA TYR A 128 -0.07 4.01 6.83
C TYR A 128 -0.87 3.99 8.14
N LEU A 129 -0.88 2.86 8.86
CA LEU A 129 -1.49 2.78 10.19
C LEU A 129 -0.80 3.74 11.19
N ALA A 130 0.52 3.87 11.12
CA ALA A 130 1.28 4.75 12.01
C ALA A 130 1.05 6.26 11.73
N GLU A 131 0.53 6.61 10.54
CA GLU A 131 0.14 8.00 10.22
C GLU A 131 -1.12 8.42 10.99
N VAL A 132 -2.05 7.50 11.24
CA VAL A 132 -3.33 7.78 11.94
C VAL A 132 -3.33 7.35 13.40
N ALA A 133 -2.42 6.45 13.81
CA ALA A 133 -2.34 5.96 15.18
C ALA A 133 -1.79 7.01 16.15
N THR A 134 -2.27 6.96 17.39
CA THR A 134 -1.82 7.83 18.49
C THR A 134 -1.27 7.01 19.66
N GLY A 135 -0.52 7.65 20.55
CA GLY A 135 -0.01 7.03 21.78
C GLY A 135 0.87 5.78 21.55
N ASP A 136 0.62 4.73 22.34
CA ASP A 136 1.41 3.49 22.32
C ASP A 136 1.13 2.60 21.11
N GLU A 137 -0.05 2.70 20.50
CA GLU A 137 -0.35 1.99 19.25
C GLU A 137 0.54 2.45 18.11
N ARG A 138 0.86 3.75 18.06
CA ARG A 138 1.77 4.31 17.07
C ARG A 138 3.16 3.70 17.16
N LYS A 139 3.73 3.60 18.37
CA LYS A 139 5.06 3.01 18.59
C LYS A 139 5.11 1.56 18.11
N LYS A 140 4.14 0.73 18.55
CA LYS A 140 4.01 -0.66 18.12
C LYS A 140 3.91 -0.79 16.60
N THR A 141 3.15 0.10 15.97
CA THR A 141 2.96 0.08 14.52
C THR A 141 4.24 0.47 13.77
N ILE A 142 5.02 1.43 14.29
CA ILE A 142 6.32 1.80 13.74
C ILE A 142 7.31 0.64 13.86
N ASP A 143 7.38 -0.02 15.02
CA ASP A 143 8.26 -1.16 15.25
C ASP A 143 7.93 -2.31 14.28
N ASN A 144 6.65 -2.64 14.12
CA ASN A 144 6.19 -3.64 13.16
C ASN A 144 6.51 -3.27 11.70
N ALA A 145 6.43 -1.98 11.33
CA ALA A 145 6.81 -1.51 10.00
C ALA A 145 8.31 -1.72 9.77
N GLN A 146 9.12 -1.33 10.75
CA GLN A 146 10.58 -1.44 10.68
C GLN A 146 11.03 -2.90 10.59
N GLU A 147 10.43 -3.79 11.39
CA GLU A 147 10.70 -5.23 11.33
C GLU A 147 10.40 -5.80 9.93
N ALA A 148 9.24 -5.48 9.35
CA ALA A 148 8.86 -5.96 8.02
C ALA A 148 9.82 -5.45 6.92
N TYR A 149 10.25 -4.17 6.99
CA TYR A 149 11.23 -3.64 6.04
C TYR A 149 12.61 -4.25 6.23
N GLN A 150 13.03 -4.49 7.48
CA GLN A 150 14.33 -5.11 7.77
C GLN A 150 14.38 -6.55 7.24
N GLU A 151 13.33 -7.33 7.47
CA GLU A 151 13.22 -8.70 6.93
C GLU A 151 13.25 -8.69 5.40
N ALA A 152 12.53 -7.76 4.76
CA ALA A 152 12.56 -7.59 3.30
C ALA A 152 13.99 -7.26 2.80
N MET A 153 14.70 -6.40 3.53
CA MET A 153 16.08 -5.99 3.20
C MET A 153 17.08 -7.13 3.36
N ASP A 154 16.96 -7.94 4.41
CA ASP A 154 17.87 -9.05 4.67
C ASP A 154 17.72 -10.15 3.60
N ILE A 155 16.48 -10.49 3.22
CA ILE A 155 16.20 -11.43 2.13
C ILE A 155 16.72 -10.87 0.80
N SER A 156 16.46 -9.59 0.52
CA SER A 156 16.93 -8.91 -0.69
C SER A 156 18.45 -8.88 -0.81
N LYS A 157 19.17 -8.60 0.29
CA LYS A 157 20.64 -8.60 0.33
C LYS A 157 21.24 -9.98 0.08
N LYS A 158 20.59 -11.03 0.60
CA LYS A 158 21.06 -12.41 0.54
C LYS A 158 20.76 -13.09 -0.80
N GLU A 159 19.56 -12.89 -1.34
CA GLU A 159 19.03 -13.72 -2.44
C GLU A 159 18.89 -12.95 -3.79
N MET A 160 19.14 -11.62 -3.81
CA MET A 160 18.97 -10.82 -5.04
C MET A 160 20.25 -10.11 -5.46
N GLN A 161 20.41 -9.92 -6.78
CA GLN A 161 21.49 -9.10 -7.30
C GLN A 161 21.28 -7.61 -6.95
N PRO A 162 22.35 -6.84 -6.69
CA PRO A 162 22.29 -5.40 -6.38
C PRO A 162 21.55 -4.54 -7.44
N THR A 163 21.39 -5.04 -8.66
CA THR A 163 20.72 -4.38 -9.78
C THR A 163 19.21 -4.66 -9.89
N ASN A 164 18.64 -5.54 -9.03
CA ASN A 164 17.21 -5.87 -9.11
C ASN A 164 16.34 -4.64 -8.74
N PRO A 165 15.32 -4.28 -9.53
CA PRO A 165 14.42 -3.14 -9.26
C PRO A 165 13.74 -3.18 -7.89
N ILE A 166 13.43 -4.36 -7.37
CA ILE A 166 12.80 -4.56 -6.05
C ILE A 166 13.81 -4.33 -4.92
N ARG A 167 15.08 -4.70 -5.13
CA ARG A 167 16.18 -4.36 -4.21
C ARG A 167 16.48 -2.86 -4.19
N LEU A 168 16.45 -2.20 -5.35
CA LEU A 168 16.59 -0.74 -5.43
C LEU A 168 15.42 -0.01 -4.77
N GLY A 169 14.21 -0.56 -4.87
CA GLY A 169 13.01 -0.03 -4.23
C GLY A 169 12.88 -0.27 -2.72
N THR A 170 13.67 -1.19 -2.16
CA THR A 170 13.75 -1.46 -0.71
C THR A 170 14.82 -0.61 -0.03
N GLY A 171 15.83 -0.14 -0.78
CA GLY A 171 16.62 1.05 -0.42
C GLY A 171 18.13 0.84 -0.38
N GLU A 172 18.81 1.09 -1.50
CA GLU A 172 20.10 1.78 -1.57
C GLU A 172 20.37 2.13 -3.05
N ARG A 173 20.33 3.42 -3.41
CA ARG A 173 21.20 3.86 -4.51
C ARG A 173 22.61 3.86 -3.93
N PRO A 174 23.63 3.32 -4.61
CA PRO A 174 24.99 3.36 -4.11
C PRO A 174 25.47 4.83 -4.12
N GLY A 175 25.29 5.51 -2.99
CA GLY A 175 25.97 6.76 -2.69
C GLY A 175 27.35 6.47 -2.12
N PRO A 176 28.33 7.37 -2.31
CA PRO A 176 29.68 7.16 -1.78
C PRO A 176 29.65 7.02 -0.24
N PRO A 177 30.55 6.22 0.34
CA PRO A 177 30.55 5.94 1.77
C PRO A 177 30.86 7.22 2.56
N GLY A 178 29.93 7.66 3.40
CA GLY A 178 30.15 8.78 4.34
C GLY A 178 29.00 9.75 4.58
N SER A 179 27.84 9.60 3.94
CA SER A 179 26.69 10.50 4.14
C SER A 179 25.56 9.80 4.88
N ALA A 180 25.44 10.07 6.19
CA ALA A 180 24.23 9.79 6.95
C ALA A 180 23.15 10.80 6.54
N ALA A 181 22.29 10.43 5.60
CA ALA A 181 21.13 11.23 5.19
C ALA A 181 19.84 10.39 5.34
N PRO A 182 18.72 11.02 5.75
CA PRO A 182 17.53 10.32 6.18
C PRO A 182 16.85 9.59 5.02
N VAL A 183 16.25 8.45 5.35
CA VAL A 183 15.52 7.52 4.47
C VAL A 183 14.48 8.26 3.63
N ARG A 184 14.88 8.71 2.44
CA ARG A 184 13.96 9.25 1.44
C ARG A 184 13.46 8.08 0.60
N LEU A 185 12.42 7.42 1.10
CA LEU A 185 11.70 6.32 0.48
C LEU A 185 11.07 6.81 -0.83
N LEU A 186 11.81 6.68 -1.94
CA LEU A 186 11.34 7.10 -3.26
C LEU A 186 10.31 6.08 -3.76
N LEU A 187 9.07 6.53 -3.90
CA LEU A 187 7.97 5.88 -4.60
C LEU A 187 8.48 5.26 -5.91
N ILE A 188 8.46 3.93 -6.03
CA ILE A 188 8.38 3.28 -7.34
C ILE A 188 6.93 3.42 -7.80
N LEU A 189 6.64 4.54 -8.47
CA LEU A 189 5.61 4.63 -9.48
C LEU A 189 6.31 4.44 -10.83
N PRO A 190 5.83 3.59 -11.75
CA PRO A 190 6.15 3.80 -13.16
C PRO A 190 5.61 5.19 -13.56
N PRO A 191 6.31 5.95 -14.43
CA PRO A 191 5.76 7.18 -14.96
C PRO A 191 4.45 6.86 -15.72
N PRO A 192 3.46 7.76 -15.72
CA PRO A 192 2.29 7.59 -16.56
C PRO A 192 2.73 7.46 -18.02
N SER A 193 2.24 6.44 -18.71
CA SER A 193 2.45 6.24 -20.15
C SER A 193 2.11 7.54 -20.89
N PRO A 194 2.91 7.97 -21.88
CA PRO A 194 2.58 9.16 -22.66
C PRO A 194 1.27 8.89 -23.41
N THR A 195 0.22 9.62 -23.06
CA THR A 195 -0.97 9.76 -23.88
C THR A 195 -0.52 10.23 -25.26
N THR A 196 -0.62 9.35 -26.25
CA THR A 196 -0.43 9.68 -27.66
C THR A 196 -1.44 10.76 -28.04
N GLY A 197 -0.99 12.00 -28.08
CA GLY A 197 -1.71 13.08 -28.72
C GLY A 197 -1.74 12.83 -30.23
N SER A 198 -2.87 12.37 -30.75
CA SER A 198 -3.17 12.49 -32.17
C SER A 198 -3.60 13.94 -32.44
N ARG A 199 -2.69 14.69 -33.04
CA ARG A 199 -2.98 15.94 -33.75
C ARG A 199 -4.09 15.70 -34.78
N GLY A 200 -5.22 16.38 -34.63
CA GLY A 200 -6.12 16.70 -35.73
C GLY A 200 -5.74 18.06 -36.28
N ALA A 201 -5.26 18.08 -37.52
CA ALA A 201 -4.89 19.27 -38.26
C ALA A 201 -6.11 20.16 -38.54
N GLN A 202 -5.90 21.48 -38.45
CA GLN A 202 -6.60 22.47 -39.29
C GLN A 202 -5.80 22.63 -40.57
#